data_AF-A0A7K6V9H7-F1
#
_entry.id   AF-A0A7K6V9H7-F1
#
_cell.length_a   1.000
_cell.length_b   1.000
_cell.length_c   1.000
_cell.angle_alpha   90.00
_cell.angle_beta   90.00
_cell.angle_gamma   90.00
#
_symmetry.space_group_name_H-M   'P 1'
#
loop_
_entity.id
_entity.type
_entity.pdbx_description
1 polymer ?
#
loop_
_entity_poly.entity_id
_entity_poly.type
_entity_poly.pdbx_seq_one_letter_code
_entity_poly.pdbx_strand_id
1 'polypeptide(L)'
;SLVFRADPGRGEGCDLQPVTEEPPITLSYATSTVPRGCVSNSSLDTGHEVHVLSVRWSKPMLPRQIFLCWTPQDTPSPWAGGLVLAQELGRATGTQLSLGPQDAHLTLETLSASNPEPPMVSSKGQLLAWALATYGGITSYSELQDPRRVQLHLGEDAHSPPECIPQEHFNAILHLETEVFFHGVKGCSGSDAQSTRAAHIVHLQSEPSSPITEVNLSLSCPEKSVSNQILILQSKANFTWSLSLKCHIHLLVSGSYKMVPLFPMLFPGELLPDTEQDLIAKAFEKNYSVIASYSAIPASPHISLEIHGHEMVKTPVTTTPLVITQPPDLPHQVLLTLKPWKCTDETMEIVIIRSYLEPIKDVVNITLRDISCQAEKNATHFMLRSPLSHCGTSLEGRGYANNEVRGGLA
;
A
#
# COMPACT_ATOMS: atom_id res chain seq x y z
N SER A 1 -58.06 0.24 6.06
CA SER A 1 -56.71 0.57 6.58
C SER A 1 -55.69 -0.32 5.91
N LEU A 2 -54.92 0.24 4.97
CA LEU A 2 -53.77 -0.42 4.38
C LEU A 2 -52.58 -0.18 5.31
N VAL A 3 -52.12 -1.24 5.95
CA VAL A 3 -50.92 -1.24 6.79
C VAL A 3 -49.72 -1.29 5.86
N PHE A 4 -48.97 -0.20 5.79
CA PHE A 4 -47.64 -0.20 5.18
C PHE A 4 -46.71 -1.03 6.08
N ARG A 5 -46.30 -2.21 5.59
CA ARG A 5 -45.12 -2.88 6.14
C ARG A 5 -43.90 -2.04 5.75
N ALA A 6 -43.19 -1.53 6.75
CA ALA A 6 -41.85 -1.01 6.56
C ALA A 6 -40.96 -2.15 6.05
N ASP A 7 -40.25 -1.89 4.96
CA ASP A 7 -39.19 -2.76 4.42
C ASP A 7 -38.09 -2.91 5.48
N PRO A 8 -37.56 -4.12 5.73
CA PRO A 8 -36.54 -4.32 6.75
C PRO A 8 -35.18 -3.82 6.24
N GLY A 9 -34.65 -2.78 6.90
CA GLY A 9 -33.22 -2.51 6.97
C GLY A 9 -32.57 -1.89 5.73
N ARG A 10 -32.87 -0.62 5.44
CA ARG A 10 -31.86 0.22 4.77
C ARG A 10 -30.78 0.48 5.81
N GLY A 11 -29.65 -0.23 5.71
CA GLY A 11 -28.51 -0.03 6.60
C GLY A 11 -28.09 1.44 6.63
N GLU A 12 -27.60 1.91 7.78
CA GLU A 12 -26.95 3.22 7.87
C GLU A 12 -25.79 3.26 6.89
N GLY A 13 -25.76 4.27 6.01
CA GLY A 13 -24.77 4.36 4.94
C GLY A 13 -24.80 5.72 4.24
N CYS A 14 -23.94 5.87 3.24
CA CYS A 14 -23.88 7.05 2.38
C CYS A 14 -23.66 6.67 0.92
N ASP A 15 -24.10 7.53 0.01
CA ASP A 15 -23.91 7.33 -1.43
C ASP A 15 -22.53 7.82 -1.86
N LEU A 16 -21.70 6.90 -2.36
CA LEU A 16 -20.34 7.22 -2.81
C LEU A 16 -20.36 8.19 -4.01
N GLN A 17 -19.57 9.25 -3.91
CA GLN A 17 -19.34 10.21 -4.98
C GLN A 17 -17.86 10.21 -5.38
N PRO A 18 -17.51 10.49 -6.65
CA PRO A 18 -16.12 10.70 -7.04
C PRO A 18 -15.49 11.82 -6.20
N VAL A 19 -14.27 11.58 -5.70
CA VAL A 19 -13.52 12.63 -5.01
C VAL A 19 -12.97 13.58 -6.08
N THR A 20 -13.51 14.80 -6.12
CA THR A 20 -13.23 15.79 -7.18
C THR A 20 -12.04 16.71 -6.84
N GLU A 21 -11.69 16.85 -5.56
CA GLU A 21 -10.47 17.53 -5.09
C GLU A 21 -9.29 16.55 -4.95
N GLU A 22 -8.13 17.02 -4.46
CA GLU A 22 -6.98 16.17 -4.18
C GLU A 22 -7.39 14.99 -3.30
N PRO A 23 -7.30 13.74 -3.81
CA PRO A 23 -7.78 12.59 -3.07
C PRO A 23 -6.97 12.43 -1.78
N PRO A 24 -7.60 12.00 -0.67
CA PRO A 24 -6.92 11.80 0.60
C PRO A 24 -5.95 10.63 0.58
N ILE A 25 -5.83 9.93 -0.55
CA ILE A 25 -4.89 8.85 -0.77
C ILE A 25 -4.23 8.94 -2.15
N THR A 26 -3.01 8.43 -2.24
CA THR A 26 -2.40 7.96 -3.50
C THR A 26 -2.43 6.44 -3.49
N LEU A 27 -3.09 5.83 -4.48
CA LEU A 27 -3.19 4.38 -4.65
C LEU A 27 -2.56 3.97 -5.98
N SER A 28 -1.71 2.96 -5.94
CA SER A 28 -1.20 2.29 -7.13
C SER A 28 -1.18 0.78 -6.94
N TYR A 29 -1.28 0.04 -8.05
CA TYR A 29 -1.29 -1.43 -8.04
C TYR A 29 -0.48 -1.99 -9.21
N ALA A 30 0.09 -3.17 -9.01
CA ALA A 30 0.86 -3.90 -10.02
C ALA A 30 -0.08 -4.65 -10.98
N THR A 31 0.25 -4.61 -12.26
CA THR A 31 -0.43 -5.39 -13.30
C THR A 31 0.52 -5.67 -14.45
N SER A 32 0.29 -6.79 -15.14
CA SER A 32 0.91 -7.10 -16.41
C SER A 32 -0.06 -7.01 -17.58
N THR A 33 -1.34 -6.70 -17.32
CA THR A 33 -2.32 -6.51 -18.38
C THR A 33 -2.27 -5.06 -18.84
N VAL A 34 -1.95 -4.86 -20.11
CA VAL A 34 -1.88 -3.55 -20.75
C VAL A 34 -3.09 -3.32 -21.65
N PRO A 35 -3.59 -2.07 -21.76
CA PRO A 35 -4.68 -1.74 -22.69
C PRO A 35 -4.46 -2.27 -24.10
N ARG A 36 -3.23 -2.15 -24.61
CA ARG A 36 -2.81 -2.75 -25.88
C ARG A 36 -1.37 -3.23 -25.83
N GLY A 37 -1.08 -4.37 -26.44
CA GLY A 37 0.28 -4.90 -26.48
C GLY A 37 0.51 -5.96 -27.56
N CYS A 38 1.77 -6.22 -27.86
CA CYS A 38 2.21 -7.34 -28.70
C CYS A 38 3.66 -7.73 -28.38
N VAL A 39 4.01 -8.95 -28.78
CA VAL A 39 5.38 -9.46 -28.84
C VAL A 39 5.65 -9.95 -30.25
N SER A 40 6.90 -9.88 -30.72
CA SER A 40 7.29 -10.49 -31.98
C SER A 40 8.73 -10.95 -31.98
N ASN A 41 9.07 -11.86 -32.88
CA ASN A 41 10.44 -12.33 -33.10
C ASN A 41 11.15 -11.62 -34.28
N SER A 42 10.62 -10.47 -34.71
CA SER A 42 11.17 -9.71 -35.85
C SER A 42 12.54 -9.08 -35.59
N SER A 43 12.99 -9.04 -34.33
CA SER A 43 14.29 -8.47 -33.92
C SER A 43 15.42 -9.50 -33.85
N LEU A 44 15.15 -10.81 -33.95
CA LEU A 44 16.13 -11.88 -33.75
C LEU A 44 17.40 -11.73 -34.60
N ASP A 45 17.25 -11.31 -35.86
CA ASP A 45 18.35 -11.16 -36.81
C ASP A 45 18.98 -9.76 -36.82
N THR A 46 18.51 -8.84 -35.96
CA THR A 46 18.95 -7.44 -35.94
C THR A 46 20.14 -7.18 -35.01
N GLY A 47 20.38 -8.08 -34.06
CA GLY A 47 21.46 -7.96 -33.06
C GLY A 47 21.14 -7.06 -31.86
N HIS A 48 19.91 -6.53 -31.78
CA HIS A 48 19.41 -5.70 -30.66
C HIS A 48 17.92 -5.95 -30.41
N GLU A 49 17.47 -5.74 -29.18
CA GLU A 49 16.04 -5.81 -28.82
C GLU A 49 15.40 -4.42 -28.88
N VAL A 50 14.14 -4.34 -29.28
CA VAL A 50 13.39 -3.08 -29.41
C VAL A 50 12.07 -3.19 -28.67
N HIS A 51 11.95 -2.43 -27.59
CA HIS A 51 10.75 -2.34 -26.76
C HIS A 51 10.12 -0.96 -26.90
N VAL A 52 8.84 -0.92 -27.24
CA VAL A 52 8.11 0.32 -27.47
C VAL A 52 7.06 0.51 -26.38
N LEU A 53 7.22 1.56 -25.57
CA LEU A 53 6.31 1.95 -24.51
C LEU A 53 5.51 3.19 -24.92
N SER A 54 4.20 3.04 -25.08
CA SER A 54 3.29 4.16 -25.36
C SER A 54 2.59 4.59 -24.07
N VAL A 55 3.00 5.69 -23.47
CA VAL A 55 2.48 6.19 -22.20
C VAL A 55 1.33 7.16 -22.41
N ARG A 56 0.26 6.98 -21.62
CA ARG A 56 -0.89 7.88 -21.54
C ARG A 56 -1.14 8.28 -20.10
N TRP A 57 -1.37 9.57 -19.89
CA TRP A 57 -1.73 10.13 -18.59
C TRP A 57 -3.17 10.64 -18.63
N SER A 58 -3.97 10.21 -17.66
CA SER A 58 -5.37 10.61 -17.51
C SER A 58 -5.50 11.99 -16.85
N LYS A 59 -4.50 12.41 -16.07
CA LYS A 59 -4.45 13.73 -15.41
C LYS A 59 -3.12 14.45 -15.71
N PRO A 60 -3.11 15.79 -15.78
CA PRO A 60 -1.86 16.55 -15.85
C PRO A 60 -1.16 16.48 -14.49
N MET A 61 -0.41 15.40 -14.24
CA MET A 61 0.51 15.33 -13.10
C MET A 61 1.82 16.02 -13.45
N LEU A 62 2.41 16.74 -12.50
CA LEU A 62 3.75 17.29 -12.60
C LEU A 62 4.49 16.98 -11.28
N PRO A 63 5.71 16.41 -11.34
CA PRO A 63 6.43 15.95 -12.54
C PRO A 63 5.93 14.57 -13.04
N ARG A 64 5.84 14.38 -14.36
CA ARG A 64 5.54 13.07 -14.98
C ARG A 64 6.81 12.21 -14.97
N GLN A 65 7.03 11.48 -13.89
CA GLN A 65 8.18 10.61 -13.70
C GLN A 65 7.77 9.15 -13.81
N ILE A 66 8.57 8.36 -14.53
CA ILE A 66 8.40 6.92 -14.64
C ILE A 66 9.70 6.26 -14.19
N PHE A 67 9.59 5.33 -13.25
CA PHE A 67 10.73 4.50 -12.85
C PHE A 67 10.80 3.30 -13.80
N LEU A 68 11.87 3.21 -14.60
CA LEU A 68 12.13 2.05 -15.45
C LEU A 68 13.19 1.16 -14.81
N CYS A 69 12.83 -0.10 -14.59
CA CYS A 69 13.73 -1.17 -14.20
C CYS A 69 13.77 -2.20 -15.32
N TRP A 70 14.90 -2.86 -15.52
CA TRP A 70 14.98 -4.00 -16.44
C TRP A 70 15.83 -5.13 -15.87
N THR A 71 15.45 -6.35 -16.22
CA THR A 71 16.16 -7.56 -15.82
C THR A 71 16.39 -8.43 -17.06
N PRO A 72 17.63 -8.87 -17.34
CA PRO A 72 17.89 -9.83 -18.40
C PRO A 72 17.28 -11.19 -18.03
N GLN A 73 16.65 -11.86 -18.98
CA GLN A 73 16.21 -13.26 -18.82
C GLN A 73 17.43 -14.19 -18.84
N ASP A 74 17.42 -15.23 -17.99
CA ASP A 74 18.50 -16.12 -17.50
C ASP A 74 19.52 -16.73 -18.51
N THR A 75 19.52 -16.34 -19.77
CA THR A 75 20.58 -16.66 -20.72
C THR A 75 21.63 -15.57 -20.77
N PRO A 76 22.94 -15.89 -20.71
CA PRO A 76 23.99 -14.96 -21.11
C PRO A 76 23.89 -14.77 -22.63
N SER A 77 22.93 -13.97 -23.09
CA SER A 77 22.83 -13.59 -24.49
C SER A 77 23.96 -12.58 -24.80
N PRO A 78 24.66 -12.73 -25.93
CA PRO A 78 25.63 -11.75 -26.39
C PRO A 78 24.98 -10.48 -26.98
N TRP A 79 23.66 -10.35 -26.90
CA TRP A 79 22.87 -9.29 -27.54
C TRP A 79 22.94 -7.99 -26.74
N ALA A 80 23.88 -7.17 -27.18
CA ALA A 80 24.30 -5.94 -26.57
C ALA A 80 23.36 -4.77 -26.98
N GLY A 81 22.21 -4.65 -26.33
CA GLY A 81 21.43 -3.39 -26.29
C GLY A 81 19.93 -3.58 -26.45
N GLY A 82 19.18 -3.17 -25.42
CA GLY A 82 17.74 -2.99 -25.52
C GLY A 82 17.42 -1.52 -25.79
N LEU A 83 16.71 -1.23 -26.88
CA LEU A 83 16.20 0.11 -27.14
C LEU A 83 14.81 0.27 -26.53
N VAL A 84 14.62 1.29 -25.70
CA VAL A 84 13.29 1.63 -25.16
C VAL A 84 12.81 2.95 -25.74
N LEU A 85 11.72 2.89 -26.49
CA LEU A 85 11.07 4.05 -27.08
C LEU A 85 9.86 4.43 -26.22
N ALA A 86 9.88 5.61 -25.59
CA ALA A 86 8.76 6.10 -24.79
C ALA A 86 8.02 7.23 -25.53
N GLN A 87 6.72 7.05 -25.80
CA GLN A 87 5.88 8.11 -26.36
C GLN A 87 4.88 8.62 -25.34
N GLU A 88 4.79 9.94 -25.17
CA GLU A 88 3.69 10.63 -24.50
C GLU A 88 2.87 11.41 -25.55
N LEU A 89 1.55 11.58 -25.35
CA LEU A 89 0.68 12.26 -26.31
C LEU A 89 1.29 13.58 -26.83
N GLY A 90 1.72 13.58 -28.10
CA GLY A 90 2.30 14.73 -28.80
C GLY A 90 3.82 14.88 -28.76
N ARG A 91 4.55 14.08 -27.97
CA ARG A 91 6.03 14.10 -27.91
C ARG A 91 6.56 12.68 -27.79
N ALA A 92 7.23 12.20 -28.84
CA ALA A 92 7.96 10.94 -28.80
C ALA A 92 9.38 11.23 -28.32
N THR A 93 9.87 10.47 -27.35
CA THR A 93 11.26 10.58 -26.89
C THR A 93 11.84 9.17 -26.80
N GLY A 94 12.84 8.90 -27.64
CA GLY A 94 13.56 7.64 -27.61
C GLY A 94 14.75 7.72 -26.66
N THR A 95 15.01 6.68 -25.90
CA THR A 95 16.25 6.54 -25.14
C THR A 95 16.88 5.20 -25.46
N GLN A 96 18.07 5.26 -26.03
CA GLN A 96 18.89 4.08 -26.23
C GLN A 96 19.54 3.72 -24.89
N LEU A 97 19.12 2.60 -24.30
CA LEU A 97 19.74 2.09 -23.09
C LEU A 97 20.92 1.21 -23.50
N SER A 98 22.13 1.71 -23.24
CA SER A 98 23.32 0.86 -23.31
C SER A 98 23.39 0.03 -22.03
N LEU A 99 23.51 -1.29 -22.18
CA LEU A 99 23.50 -2.27 -21.09
C LEU A 99 24.64 -2.00 -20.09
N GLY A 100 24.32 -1.24 -19.06
CA GLY A 100 24.97 -1.27 -17.75
C GLY A 100 23.99 -1.82 -16.71
N PRO A 101 24.47 -2.43 -15.62
CA PRO A 101 23.60 -3.00 -14.59
C PRO A 101 23.14 -1.91 -13.62
N GLN A 102 22.20 -1.03 -14.00
CA GLN A 102 21.64 -0.03 -13.08
C GLN A 102 20.18 0.32 -13.40
N ASP A 103 19.36 0.43 -12.36
CA ASP A 103 18.03 1.05 -12.40
C ASP A 103 18.10 2.45 -13.02
N ALA A 104 17.19 2.79 -13.94
CA ALA A 104 17.14 4.13 -14.54
C ALA A 104 15.90 4.91 -14.07
N HIS A 105 16.16 6.10 -13.52
CA HIS A 105 15.12 7.09 -13.30
C HIS A 105 14.88 7.84 -14.61
N LEU A 106 13.81 7.50 -15.33
CA LEU A 106 13.41 8.29 -16.49
C LEU A 106 12.52 9.44 -16.03
N THR A 107 13.09 10.64 -15.99
CA THR A 107 12.29 11.86 -16.02
C THR A 107 12.11 12.24 -17.48
N LEU A 108 10.87 12.39 -17.94
CA LEU A 108 10.57 12.66 -19.36
C LEU A 108 11.23 13.95 -19.88
N GLU A 109 11.61 14.87 -18.99
CA GLU A 109 12.36 16.09 -19.28
C GLU A 109 13.86 15.88 -19.54
N THR A 110 14.45 14.76 -19.08
CA THR A 110 15.90 14.52 -19.13
C THR A 110 16.33 13.52 -20.20
N LEU A 111 15.39 12.93 -20.94
CA LEU A 111 15.68 11.97 -22.00
C LEU A 111 16.27 12.71 -23.20
N SER A 112 17.59 12.66 -23.30
CA SER A 112 18.33 13.15 -24.47
C SER A 112 17.89 12.34 -25.70
N ALA A 113 17.56 13.04 -26.79
CA ALA A 113 17.09 12.44 -28.02
C ALA A 113 18.02 11.28 -28.45
N SER A 114 17.49 10.05 -28.50
CA SER A 114 18.15 8.97 -29.21
C SER A 114 18.33 9.38 -30.66
N ASN A 115 19.48 9.06 -31.26
CA ASN A 115 19.68 9.21 -32.70
C ASN A 115 19.39 7.86 -33.37
N PRO A 116 18.43 7.75 -34.30
CA PRO A 116 17.61 8.82 -34.88
C PRO A 116 16.42 9.25 -34.00
N GLU A 117 16.11 10.55 -34.07
CA GLU A 117 15.02 11.17 -33.31
C GLU A 117 13.66 10.59 -33.75
N PRO A 118 12.81 10.14 -32.82
CA PRO A 118 11.50 9.63 -33.17
C PRO A 118 10.64 10.76 -33.78
N PRO A 119 9.84 10.47 -34.81
CA PRO A 119 9.04 11.50 -35.45
C PRO A 119 8.02 12.08 -34.46
N MET A 120 7.65 13.35 -34.64
CA MET A 120 6.48 13.92 -33.97
C MET A 120 5.22 13.29 -34.54
N VAL A 121 4.90 12.10 -34.06
CA VAL A 121 3.84 11.27 -34.59
C VAL A 121 2.54 11.50 -33.83
N SER A 122 1.46 11.76 -34.56
CA SER A 122 0.10 11.84 -34.01
C SER A 122 -0.62 10.49 -33.93
N SER A 123 -0.17 9.46 -34.66
CA SER A 123 -0.86 8.16 -34.74
C SER A 123 0.01 6.96 -34.32
N LYS A 124 -0.54 6.07 -33.49
CA LYS A 124 0.16 4.89 -32.94
C LYS A 124 0.79 3.98 -34.01
N GLY A 125 0.09 3.80 -35.14
CA GLY A 125 0.59 2.97 -36.25
C GLY A 125 1.84 3.53 -36.92
N GLN A 126 1.98 4.86 -36.95
CA GLN A 126 3.16 5.51 -37.51
C GLN A 126 4.40 5.35 -36.60
N LEU A 127 4.25 5.27 -35.28
CA LEU A 127 5.37 5.01 -34.36
C LEU A 127 5.93 3.59 -34.59
N LEU A 128 5.05 2.59 -34.65
CA LEU A 128 5.45 1.20 -34.92
C LEU A 128 6.10 1.05 -36.29
N ALA A 129 5.50 1.66 -37.33
CA ALA A 129 6.10 1.65 -38.66
C ALA A 129 7.48 2.32 -38.69
N TRP A 130 7.67 3.43 -37.97
CA TRP A 130 8.95 4.09 -37.84
C TRP A 130 9.98 3.23 -37.10
N ALA A 131 9.61 2.64 -35.96
CA ALA A 131 10.50 1.78 -35.17
C ALA A 131 10.97 0.59 -35.99
N LEU A 132 10.04 -0.08 -36.69
CA LEU A 132 10.34 -1.19 -37.58
C LEU A 132 11.28 -0.78 -38.72
N ALA A 133 11.00 0.35 -39.40
CA ALA A 133 11.82 0.83 -40.51
C ALA A 133 13.24 1.28 -40.06
N THR A 134 13.37 1.73 -38.82
CA THR A 134 14.61 2.28 -38.28
C THR A 134 15.52 1.20 -37.68
N TYR A 135 14.93 0.27 -36.94
CA TYR A 135 15.66 -0.71 -36.14
C TYR A 135 15.54 -2.14 -36.68
N GLY A 136 14.79 -2.35 -37.76
CA GLY A 136 14.68 -3.65 -38.44
C GLY A 136 13.72 -4.64 -37.79
N GLY A 137 13.30 -4.41 -36.54
CA GLY A 137 12.41 -5.30 -35.78
C GLY A 137 11.81 -4.63 -34.54
N ILE A 138 10.77 -5.25 -33.96
CA ILE A 138 10.12 -4.83 -32.71
C ILE A 138 9.92 -6.05 -31.82
N THR A 139 10.65 -6.15 -30.72
CA THR A 139 10.55 -7.26 -29.77
C THR A 139 9.23 -7.21 -29.01
N SER A 140 8.86 -6.04 -28.49
CA SER A 140 7.54 -5.86 -27.87
C SER A 140 7.01 -4.43 -27.94
N TYR A 141 5.69 -4.31 -27.86
CA TYR A 141 4.98 -3.05 -27.70
C TYR A 141 4.01 -3.16 -26.53
N SER A 142 3.97 -2.11 -25.69
CA SER A 142 3.05 -2.00 -24.57
C SER A 142 2.52 -0.57 -24.44
N GLU A 143 1.20 -0.43 -24.46
CA GLU A 143 0.52 0.81 -24.12
C GLU A 143 0.28 0.87 -22.60
N LEU A 144 0.75 1.92 -21.95
CA LEU A 144 0.68 2.10 -20.51
C LEU A 144 -0.25 3.26 -20.16
N GLN A 145 -1.08 3.08 -19.15
CA GLN A 145 -1.99 4.11 -18.64
C GLN A 145 -1.60 4.45 -17.19
N ASP A 146 -1.29 5.72 -16.97
CA ASP A 146 -0.86 6.29 -15.68
C ASP A 146 0.24 5.45 -14.96
N PRO A 147 1.35 5.10 -15.64
CA PRO A 147 2.39 4.25 -15.05
C PRO A 147 3.20 5.02 -13.99
N ARG A 148 3.36 4.39 -12.82
CA ARG A 148 4.29 4.82 -11.75
C ARG A 148 5.65 4.15 -11.92
N ARG A 149 5.66 2.84 -12.11
CA ARG A 149 6.87 2.01 -12.31
C ARG A 149 6.63 1.03 -13.44
N VAL A 150 7.66 0.77 -14.24
CA VAL A 150 7.65 -0.26 -15.27
C VAL A 150 8.90 -1.10 -15.11
N GLN A 151 8.70 -2.40 -15.02
CA GLN A 151 9.74 -3.41 -15.00
C GLN A 151 9.67 -4.20 -16.31
N LEU A 152 10.73 -4.10 -17.11
CA LEU A 152 10.89 -4.85 -18.35
C LEU A 152 11.73 -6.10 -18.12
N HIS A 153 11.26 -7.23 -18.62
CA HIS A 153 12.05 -8.45 -18.69
C HIS A 153 12.58 -8.54 -20.12
N LEU A 154 13.90 -8.38 -20.27
CA LEU A 154 14.57 -8.40 -21.58
C LEU A 154 14.81 -9.84 -22.00
N GLY A 155 14.66 -10.11 -23.29
CA GLY A 155 14.71 -11.44 -23.86
C GLY A 155 13.72 -11.58 -25.01
N GLU A 156 14.19 -12.16 -26.12
CA GLU A 156 13.38 -12.45 -27.28
C GLU A 156 12.96 -13.92 -27.32
N ASP A 157 11.64 -14.19 -27.37
CA ASP A 157 11.10 -15.53 -27.54
C ASP A 157 10.96 -15.86 -29.03
N ALA A 158 11.74 -16.84 -29.50
CA ALA A 158 11.73 -17.32 -30.88
C ALA A 158 10.37 -17.88 -31.34
N HIS A 159 9.49 -18.28 -30.41
CA HIS A 159 8.14 -18.75 -30.72
C HIS A 159 7.12 -17.62 -30.89
N SER A 160 7.53 -16.37 -30.66
CA SER A 160 6.67 -15.20 -30.87
C SER A 160 6.28 -15.07 -32.34
N PRO A 161 5.13 -14.44 -32.65
CA PRO A 161 4.74 -14.13 -34.03
C PRO A 161 5.80 -13.29 -34.77
N PRO A 162 5.87 -13.35 -36.12
CA PRO A 162 6.82 -12.54 -36.90
C PRO A 162 6.48 -11.05 -36.95
N GLU A 163 5.25 -10.66 -36.62
CA GLU A 163 4.80 -9.28 -36.64
C GLU A 163 4.24 -8.86 -35.28
N CYS A 164 4.62 -7.67 -34.80
CA CYS A 164 4.05 -7.09 -33.59
C CYS A 164 2.75 -6.36 -33.95
N ILE A 165 1.61 -7.05 -33.83
CA ILE A 165 0.27 -6.48 -34.06
C ILE A 165 -0.42 -6.23 -32.70
N PRO A 166 -0.59 -4.97 -32.25
CA PRO A 166 -1.11 -4.69 -30.91
C PRO A 166 -2.57 -5.14 -30.72
N GLN A 167 -2.75 -6.11 -29.82
CA GLN A 167 -4.05 -6.65 -29.38
C GLN A 167 -4.56 -5.87 -28.17
N GLU A 168 -5.87 -5.83 -27.94
CA GLU A 168 -6.48 -5.21 -26.76
C GLU A 168 -6.41 -6.14 -25.53
N HIS A 169 -6.36 -5.56 -24.33
CA HIS A 169 -6.31 -6.28 -23.05
C HIS A 169 -5.19 -7.34 -23.01
N PHE A 170 -4.02 -6.97 -23.54
CA PHE A 170 -2.91 -7.88 -23.75
C PHE A 170 -2.23 -8.21 -22.42
N ASN A 171 -1.99 -9.51 -22.17
CA ASN A 171 -1.24 -9.97 -21.01
C ASN A 171 0.26 -9.96 -21.32
N ALA A 172 0.97 -8.97 -20.77
CA ALA A 172 2.40 -8.77 -20.97
C ALA A 172 3.28 -9.42 -19.89
N ILE A 173 2.76 -10.36 -19.09
CA ILE A 173 3.48 -10.92 -17.92
C ILE A 173 4.86 -11.49 -18.24
N LEU A 174 5.07 -11.96 -19.47
CA LEU A 174 6.35 -12.53 -19.91
C LEU A 174 7.44 -11.49 -20.11
N HIS A 175 7.09 -10.22 -20.38
CA HIS A 175 8.06 -9.17 -20.74
C HIS A 175 7.88 -7.87 -19.96
N LEU A 176 6.78 -7.69 -19.24
CA LEU A 176 6.46 -6.44 -18.55
C LEU A 176 5.59 -6.65 -17.30
N GLU A 177 6.00 -5.98 -16.23
CA GLU A 177 5.18 -5.72 -15.05
C GLU A 177 5.16 -4.20 -14.81
N THR A 178 3.99 -3.63 -14.51
CA THR A 178 3.88 -2.19 -14.27
C THR A 178 3.05 -1.92 -13.02
N GLU A 179 3.50 -0.94 -12.23
CA GLU A 179 2.69 -0.33 -11.19
C GLU A 179 2.00 0.90 -11.78
N VAL A 180 0.66 0.95 -11.74
CA VAL A 180 -0.16 2.03 -12.30
C VAL A 180 -0.92 2.78 -11.23
N PHE A 181 -1.12 4.09 -11.40
CA PHE A 181 -1.93 4.89 -10.49
C PHE A 181 -3.42 4.62 -10.68
N PHE A 182 -4.15 4.56 -9.57
CA PHE A 182 -5.60 4.47 -9.56
C PHE A 182 -6.22 5.83 -9.25
N HIS A 183 -7.09 6.30 -10.15
CA HIS A 183 -7.76 7.60 -10.03
C HIS A 183 -9.26 7.52 -9.71
N GLY A 184 -9.84 6.31 -9.67
CA GLY A 184 -11.27 6.08 -9.47
C GLY A 184 -11.73 6.13 -8.00
N VAL A 185 -11.05 6.90 -7.16
CA VAL A 185 -11.33 6.98 -5.71
C VAL A 185 -12.66 7.68 -5.49
N LYS A 186 -13.54 7.05 -4.70
CA LYS A 186 -14.82 7.62 -4.27
C LYS A 186 -14.81 7.90 -2.76
N GLY A 187 -15.70 8.75 -2.28
CA GLY A 187 -15.88 9.01 -0.86
C GLY A 187 -17.31 9.43 -0.54
N CYS A 188 -17.68 9.36 0.73
CA CYS A 188 -18.94 9.89 1.24
C CYS A 188 -18.90 10.10 2.76
N SER A 189 -19.89 10.79 3.30
CA SER A 189 -20.02 11.03 4.75
C SER A 189 -21.46 10.78 5.19
N GLY A 190 -21.62 10.16 6.36
CA GLY A 190 -22.91 10.00 7.02
C GLY A 190 -23.49 11.33 7.48
N SER A 191 -24.81 11.35 7.73
CA SER A 191 -25.55 12.57 8.11
C SER A 191 -25.10 13.18 9.44
N ASP A 192 -24.54 12.40 10.37
CA ASP A 192 -23.97 12.83 11.65
C ASP A 192 -22.45 13.03 11.57
N ALA A 193 -22.00 13.94 10.70
CA ALA A 193 -20.58 14.24 10.43
C ALA A 193 -19.83 14.94 11.59
N GLN A 194 -20.17 14.67 12.86
CA GLN A 194 -19.39 15.11 14.03
C GLN A 194 -18.21 14.17 14.34
N SER A 195 -18.21 12.94 13.82
CA SER A 195 -17.07 12.03 14.02
C SER A 195 -15.90 12.42 13.12
N THR A 196 -14.73 12.58 13.73
CA THR A 196 -13.46 12.79 13.01
C THR A 196 -12.84 11.47 12.50
N ARG A 197 -13.59 10.36 12.54
CA ARG A 197 -13.08 9.03 12.20
C ARG A 197 -13.34 8.68 10.74
N ALA A 198 -12.25 8.35 10.03
CA ALA A 198 -12.26 8.11 8.59
C ALA A 198 -11.95 6.64 8.24
N ALA A 199 -12.70 6.08 7.30
CA ALA A 199 -12.47 4.76 6.73
C ALA A 199 -11.87 4.85 5.33
N HIS A 200 -10.86 4.02 5.10
CA HIS A 200 -10.26 3.75 3.80
C HIS A 200 -10.59 2.30 3.43
N ILE A 201 -11.25 2.09 2.28
CA ILE A 201 -11.72 0.78 1.83
C ILE A 201 -11.03 0.45 0.50
N VAL A 202 -10.33 -0.68 0.46
CA VAL A 202 -9.76 -1.27 -0.76
C VAL A 202 -10.50 -2.58 -1.02
N HIS A 203 -11.25 -2.62 -2.12
CA HIS A 203 -12.04 -3.76 -2.56
C HIS A 203 -11.37 -4.36 -3.80
N LEU A 204 -10.82 -5.57 -3.66
CA LEU A 204 -10.21 -6.32 -4.76
C LEU A 204 -11.26 -7.10 -5.55
N GLN A 205 -11.31 -6.81 -6.84
CA GLN A 205 -12.10 -7.53 -7.81
C GLN A 205 -11.30 -8.73 -8.32
N SER A 206 -11.57 -9.90 -7.75
CA SER A 206 -10.91 -11.15 -8.14
C SER A 206 -11.71 -11.91 -9.20
N GLU A 207 -11.06 -12.27 -10.30
CA GLU A 207 -11.60 -13.24 -11.25
C GLU A 207 -11.31 -14.68 -10.79
N PRO A 208 -12.22 -15.65 -10.99
CA PRO A 208 -12.05 -17.03 -10.54
C PRO A 208 -10.80 -17.74 -11.09
N SER A 209 -10.29 -17.29 -12.24
CA SER A 209 -9.13 -17.83 -12.94
C SER A 209 -7.80 -17.17 -12.55
N SER A 210 -7.81 -16.21 -11.62
CA SER A 210 -6.60 -15.49 -11.24
C SER A 210 -5.60 -16.42 -10.51
N PRO A 211 -4.32 -16.45 -10.92
CA PRO A 211 -3.29 -17.26 -10.26
C PRO A 211 -2.79 -16.63 -8.95
N ILE A 212 -3.24 -15.41 -8.61
CA ILE A 212 -2.80 -14.68 -7.44
C ILE A 212 -3.31 -15.39 -6.19
N THR A 213 -2.42 -15.67 -5.24
CA THR A 213 -2.76 -16.26 -3.93
C THR A 213 -2.36 -15.36 -2.77
N GLU A 214 -1.40 -14.47 -3.00
CA GLU A 214 -0.84 -13.56 -2.03
C GLU A 214 -0.77 -12.13 -2.60
N VAL A 215 -1.15 -11.16 -1.78
CA VAL A 215 -1.19 -9.73 -2.13
C VAL A 215 -0.29 -8.96 -1.17
N ASN A 216 0.74 -8.31 -1.70
CA ASN A 216 1.61 -7.43 -0.91
C ASN A 216 1.03 -6.02 -0.84
N LEU A 217 0.78 -5.50 0.35
CA LEU A 217 0.29 -4.14 0.56
C LEU A 217 1.32 -3.32 1.34
N SER A 218 1.82 -2.26 0.72
CA SER A 218 2.69 -1.27 1.35
C SER A 218 1.87 -0.04 1.72
N LEU A 219 1.74 0.26 3.02
CA LEU A 219 1.01 1.42 3.54
C LEU A 219 1.98 2.46 4.12
N SER A 220 1.78 3.72 3.73
CA SER A 220 2.45 4.88 4.33
C SER A 220 1.44 5.96 4.74
N CYS A 221 1.71 6.63 5.86
CA CYS A 221 0.94 7.77 6.35
C CYS A 221 1.89 8.84 6.90
N PRO A 222 1.47 10.12 7.00
CA PRO A 222 2.25 11.15 7.68
C PRO A 222 2.42 10.83 9.17
N GLU A 223 3.57 11.20 9.75
CA GLU A 223 3.94 10.92 11.16
C GLU A 223 2.90 11.39 12.20
N LYS A 224 2.04 12.35 11.85
CA LYS A 224 1.01 12.93 12.73
C LYS A 224 -0.39 12.33 12.53
N SER A 225 -0.53 11.18 11.85
CA SER A 225 -1.82 10.54 11.65
C SER A 225 -2.41 10.11 13.00
N VAL A 226 -3.45 10.82 13.44
CA VAL A 226 -4.24 10.50 14.63
C VAL A 226 -4.88 9.12 14.44
N SER A 227 -4.95 8.32 15.50
CA SER A 227 -5.50 6.96 15.63
C SER A 227 -7.01 6.83 15.34
N ASN A 228 -7.55 7.69 14.48
CA ASN A 228 -8.96 7.80 14.12
C ASN A 228 -9.25 7.25 12.72
N GLN A 229 -8.35 6.43 12.17
CA GLN A 229 -8.48 5.89 10.82
C GLN A 229 -8.54 4.36 10.83
N ILE A 230 -9.32 3.81 9.90
CA ILE A 230 -9.41 2.36 9.65
C ILE A 230 -9.15 2.07 8.19
N LEU A 231 -8.42 0.98 7.93
CA LEU A 231 -8.22 0.39 6.61
C LEU A 231 -8.99 -0.93 6.55
N ILE A 232 -9.93 -1.01 5.61
CA ILE A 232 -10.73 -2.18 5.32
C ILE A 232 -10.22 -2.79 4.01
N LEU A 233 -9.67 -3.99 4.07
CA LEU A 233 -9.17 -4.76 2.94
C LEU A 233 -10.14 -5.91 2.68
N GLN A 234 -10.82 -5.85 1.55
CA GLN A 234 -11.80 -6.86 1.17
C GLN A 234 -11.45 -7.47 -0.19
N SER A 235 -11.65 -8.77 -0.25
CA SER A 235 -11.63 -9.57 -1.46
C SER A 235 -12.62 -10.73 -1.31
N LYS A 236 -13.32 -11.05 -2.41
CA LYS A 236 -14.16 -12.25 -2.53
C LYS A 236 -13.32 -13.54 -2.51
N ALA A 237 -12.18 -13.52 -3.20
CA ALA A 237 -11.22 -14.62 -3.15
C ALA A 237 -10.46 -14.59 -1.82
N ASN A 238 -10.15 -15.78 -1.30
CA ASN A 238 -9.43 -15.95 -0.04
C ASN A 238 -7.91 -15.77 -0.26
N PHE A 239 -7.45 -14.52 -0.36
CA PHE A 239 -6.03 -14.19 -0.48
C PHE A 239 -5.33 -14.18 0.89
N THR A 240 -4.02 -14.36 0.85
CA THR A 240 -3.13 -14.01 1.96
C THR A 240 -2.61 -12.58 1.76
N TRP A 241 -2.85 -11.70 2.72
CA TRP A 241 -2.38 -10.31 2.69
C TRP A 241 -1.03 -10.16 3.40
N SER A 242 -0.01 -9.75 2.66
CA SER A 242 1.31 -9.38 3.17
C SER A 242 1.36 -7.89 3.47
N LEU A 243 1.18 -7.50 4.73
CA LEU A 243 1.02 -6.10 5.12
C LEU A 243 2.33 -5.49 5.61
N SER A 244 2.82 -4.45 4.92
CA SER A 244 3.94 -3.61 5.36
C SER A 244 3.43 -2.22 5.71
N LEU A 245 3.18 -1.99 7.00
CA LEU A 245 2.56 -0.75 7.49
C LEU A 245 3.61 0.16 8.13
N LYS A 246 3.73 1.40 7.64
CA LYS A 246 4.61 2.44 8.20
C LYS A 246 3.89 3.40 9.14
N CYS A 247 2.63 3.12 9.51
CA CYS A 247 1.80 3.97 10.35
C CYS A 247 0.82 3.16 11.22
N HIS A 248 0.29 3.81 12.26
CA HIS A 248 -0.70 3.24 13.18
C HIS A 248 -2.12 3.45 12.61
N ILE A 249 -2.75 2.36 12.14
CA ILE A 249 -4.11 2.37 11.60
C ILE A 249 -4.87 1.13 12.09
N HIS A 250 -6.18 1.26 12.32
CA HIS A 250 -7.02 0.10 12.59
C HIS A 250 -7.18 -0.73 11.31
N LEU A 251 -7.20 -2.06 11.42
CA LEU A 251 -7.30 -2.96 10.26
C LEU A 251 -8.54 -3.84 10.37
N LEU A 252 -9.24 -3.98 9.25
CA LEU A 252 -10.20 -5.06 9.00
C LEU A 252 -9.83 -5.70 7.68
N VAL A 253 -9.61 -7.01 7.70
CA VAL A 253 -9.03 -7.73 6.55
C VAL A 253 -9.82 -8.99 6.30
N SER A 254 -10.26 -9.25 5.06
CA SER A 254 -10.84 -10.53 4.68
C SER A 254 -9.76 -11.60 4.45
N GLY A 255 -10.10 -12.87 4.64
CA GLY A 255 -9.17 -13.96 4.38
C GLY A 255 -8.13 -14.14 5.49
N SER A 256 -6.84 -14.06 5.15
CA SER A 256 -5.73 -14.20 6.12
C SER A 256 -4.65 -13.16 5.87
N TYR A 257 -3.92 -12.75 6.89
CA TYR A 257 -2.87 -11.74 6.73
C TYR A 257 -1.63 -12.02 7.57
N LYS A 258 -0.48 -11.48 7.16
CA LYS A 258 0.78 -11.49 7.92
C LYS A 258 1.41 -10.11 7.87
N MET A 259 2.18 -9.76 8.90
CA MET A 259 2.77 -8.42 9.06
C MET A 259 4.26 -8.47 8.69
N VAL A 260 4.66 -7.88 7.56
CA VAL A 260 6.03 -7.96 7.05
C VAL A 260 6.77 -6.62 7.29
N PRO A 261 7.99 -6.62 7.84
CA PRO A 261 8.87 -7.76 8.18
C PRO A 261 8.72 -8.26 9.64
N LEU A 262 7.77 -7.71 10.41
CA LEU A 262 7.72 -7.84 11.86
C LEU A 262 7.34 -9.25 12.36
N PHE A 263 6.33 -9.87 11.74
CA PHE A 263 5.77 -11.16 12.12
C PHE A 263 5.33 -11.96 10.88
N PRO A 264 6.09 -13.00 10.48
CA PRO A 264 5.69 -13.87 9.37
C PRO A 264 4.56 -14.85 9.74
N MET A 265 3.99 -14.75 10.95
CA MET A 265 2.85 -15.57 11.38
C MET A 265 1.58 -15.15 10.64
N LEU A 266 0.81 -16.15 10.21
CA LEU A 266 -0.47 -15.97 9.56
C LEU A 266 -1.57 -15.72 10.61
N PHE A 267 -2.27 -14.61 10.50
CA PHE A 267 -3.42 -14.24 11.31
C PHE A 267 -4.72 -14.44 10.51
N PRO A 268 -5.77 -15.01 11.12
CA PRO A 268 -7.08 -15.07 10.48
C PRO A 268 -7.67 -13.66 10.39
N GLY A 269 -8.23 -13.33 9.23
CA GLY A 269 -9.02 -12.13 9.02
C GLY A 269 -10.45 -12.25 9.56
N GLU A 270 -11.25 -11.22 9.32
CA GLU A 270 -12.68 -11.20 9.63
C GLU A 270 -13.52 -11.58 8.40
N LEU A 271 -14.73 -12.09 8.65
CA LEU A 271 -15.74 -12.24 7.60
C LEU A 271 -16.29 -10.85 7.25
N LEU A 272 -15.83 -10.32 6.12
CA LEU A 272 -16.28 -9.03 5.59
C LEU A 272 -17.34 -9.21 4.50
N PRO A 273 -18.31 -8.29 4.41
CA PRO A 273 -19.28 -8.34 3.32
C PRO A 273 -18.61 -7.99 1.98
N ASP A 274 -19.22 -8.43 0.88
CA ASP A 274 -18.67 -8.29 -0.48
C ASP A 274 -19.24 -7.10 -1.25
N THR A 275 -20.39 -6.56 -0.82
CA THR A 275 -21.05 -5.46 -1.55
C THR A 275 -20.51 -4.10 -1.13
N GLU A 276 -20.51 -3.15 -2.06
CA GLU A 276 -20.11 -1.75 -1.81
C GLU A 276 -20.89 -1.16 -0.61
N GLN A 277 -22.21 -1.33 -0.57
CA GLN A 277 -23.08 -0.78 0.48
C GLN A 277 -22.88 -1.45 1.83
N ASP A 278 -22.70 -2.77 1.86
CA ASP A 278 -22.50 -3.49 3.12
C ASP A 278 -21.12 -3.19 3.73
N LEU A 279 -20.10 -2.93 2.90
CA LEU A 279 -18.79 -2.47 3.37
C LEU A 279 -18.86 -1.07 3.99
N ILE A 280 -19.65 -0.17 3.41
CA ILE A 280 -19.94 1.15 3.97
C ILE A 280 -20.66 1.01 5.31
N ALA A 281 -21.71 0.19 5.35
CA ALA A 281 -22.44 -0.11 6.59
C ALA A 281 -21.50 -0.71 7.66
N LYS A 282 -20.56 -1.57 7.26
CA LYS A 282 -19.58 -2.17 8.18
C LYS A 282 -18.61 -1.14 8.77
N ALA A 283 -18.19 -0.15 7.98
CA ALA A 283 -17.40 0.97 8.49
C ALA A 283 -18.19 1.80 9.52
N PHE A 284 -19.47 2.05 9.23
CA PHE A 284 -20.35 2.84 10.10
C PHE A 284 -20.64 2.11 11.42
N GLU A 285 -20.88 0.79 11.38
CA GLU A 285 -21.00 -0.09 12.55
C GLU A 285 -19.77 0.01 13.48
N LYS A 286 -18.58 0.24 12.91
CA LYS A 286 -17.32 0.41 13.66
C LYS A 286 -17.07 1.86 14.12
N ASN A 287 -18.07 2.74 14.00
CA ASN A 287 -18.04 4.17 14.33
C ASN A 287 -17.15 5.03 13.40
N TYR A 288 -16.97 4.62 12.13
CA TYR A 288 -16.30 5.41 11.09
C TYR A 288 -17.35 5.94 10.12
N SER A 289 -17.94 7.10 10.44
CA SER A 289 -19.04 7.69 9.68
C SER A 289 -18.58 8.46 8.43
N VAL A 290 -17.27 8.55 8.17
CA VAL A 290 -16.70 9.16 6.96
C VAL A 290 -15.97 8.09 6.16
N ILE A 291 -16.41 7.84 4.92
CA ILE A 291 -15.66 7.04 3.96
C ILE A 291 -14.75 7.99 3.19
N ALA A 292 -13.51 8.14 3.67
CA ALA A 292 -12.53 9.05 3.07
C ALA A 292 -12.06 8.55 1.71
N SER A 293 -11.91 7.24 1.55
CA SER A 293 -11.58 6.65 0.24
C SER A 293 -12.17 5.27 0.08
N TYR A 294 -12.88 5.05 -1.01
CA TYR A 294 -13.30 3.75 -1.51
C TYR A 294 -12.65 3.53 -2.88
N SER A 295 -11.91 2.43 -3.00
CA SER A 295 -11.22 2.05 -4.23
C SER A 295 -11.55 0.61 -4.58
N ALA A 296 -12.14 0.41 -5.76
CA ALA A 296 -12.35 -0.91 -6.36
C ALA A 296 -11.29 -1.11 -7.45
N ILE A 297 -10.37 -2.05 -7.24
CA ILE A 297 -9.25 -2.33 -8.14
C ILE A 297 -9.23 -3.82 -8.51
N PRO A 298 -8.68 -4.20 -9.67
CA PRO A 298 -8.49 -5.61 -10.01
C PRO A 298 -7.54 -6.29 -9.01
N ALA A 299 -7.66 -7.62 -8.88
CA ALA A 299 -6.70 -8.40 -8.11
C ALA A 299 -5.27 -8.16 -8.61
N SER A 300 -4.36 -7.90 -7.67
CA SER A 300 -2.99 -7.46 -7.96
C SER A 300 -2.01 -8.09 -6.97
N PRO A 301 -0.79 -8.48 -7.40
CA PRO A 301 0.22 -9.05 -6.51
C PRO A 301 0.86 -8.02 -5.58
N HIS A 302 0.78 -6.73 -5.93
CA HIS A 302 1.37 -5.65 -5.14
C HIS A 302 0.54 -4.37 -5.20
N ILE A 303 0.27 -3.79 -4.04
CA ILE A 303 -0.51 -2.56 -3.85
C ILE A 303 0.33 -1.59 -3.02
N SER A 304 0.45 -0.35 -3.48
CA SER A 304 1.04 0.74 -2.71
C SER A 304 -0.05 1.75 -2.39
N LEU A 305 -0.23 2.01 -1.09
CA LEU A 305 -1.21 2.96 -0.57
C LEU A 305 -0.49 4.00 0.28
N GLU A 306 -0.70 5.26 -0.04
CA GLU A 306 -0.26 6.40 0.75
C GLU A 306 -1.48 7.19 1.19
N ILE A 307 -1.64 7.39 2.48
CA ILE A 307 -2.71 8.23 3.05
C ILE A 307 -2.14 9.63 3.29
N HIS A 308 -2.78 10.63 2.73
CA HIS A 308 -2.41 12.03 2.92
C HIS A 308 -3.07 12.60 4.18
N GLY A 309 -2.32 13.40 4.95
CA GLY A 309 -2.84 14.04 6.16
C GLY A 309 -3.71 15.23 5.84
N HIS A 310 -4.94 15.25 6.34
CA HIS A 310 -5.81 16.42 6.23
C HIS A 310 -5.56 17.35 7.43
N GLU A 311 -5.13 18.60 7.20
CA GLU A 311 -5.26 19.65 8.21
C GLU A 311 -6.75 19.97 8.37
N MET A 312 -7.41 19.39 9.37
CA MET A 312 -8.70 19.92 9.82
C MET A 312 -8.44 21.18 10.65
N VAL A 313 -9.03 22.28 10.21
CA VAL A 313 -9.10 23.55 10.94
C VAL A 313 -9.52 23.28 12.39
N LYS A 314 -8.66 23.69 13.33
CA LYS A 314 -8.87 23.55 14.78
C LYS A 314 -10.14 24.28 15.20
N THR A 315 -11.14 23.55 15.66
CA THR A 315 -12.14 24.10 16.60
C THR A 315 -12.20 23.18 17.82
N PRO A 316 -12.00 23.69 19.05
CA PRO A 316 -11.92 22.85 20.23
C PRO A 316 -13.32 22.58 20.79
N VAL A 317 -13.70 21.31 20.99
CA VAL A 317 -14.76 20.98 21.95
C VAL A 317 -14.38 19.75 22.76
N THR A 318 -14.50 19.94 24.07
CA THR A 318 -14.34 19.00 25.18
C THR A 318 -15.39 17.90 25.16
N THR A 319 -15.00 16.62 25.30
CA THR A 319 -15.94 15.56 25.71
C THR A 319 -15.29 14.44 26.53
N THR A 320 -16.12 14.00 27.48
CA THR A 320 -16.04 13.07 28.61
C THR A 320 -15.90 11.59 28.18
N PRO A 321 -15.30 10.69 28.98
CA PRO A 321 -15.06 9.30 28.55
C PRO A 321 -16.23 8.36 28.86
N LEU A 322 -16.49 7.42 27.95
CA LEU A 322 -17.39 6.26 28.12
C LEU A 322 -16.57 4.96 28.17
N VAL A 323 -16.99 4.06 29.07
CA VAL A 323 -16.31 2.83 29.49
C VAL A 323 -16.72 1.64 28.60
N ILE A 324 -15.75 0.83 28.17
CA ILE A 324 -15.99 -0.43 27.45
C ILE A 324 -15.36 -1.59 28.23
N THR A 325 -16.13 -2.65 28.43
CA THR A 325 -15.77 -3.87 29.15
C THR A 325 -15.10 -4.93 28.26
N GLN A 326 -13.91 -5.43 28.64
CA GLN A 326 -13.21 -6.59 28.06
C GLN A 326 -13.03 -7.75 29.07
N PRO A 327 -12.88 -9.01 28.58
CA PRO A 327 -12.08 -10.08 29.20
C PRO A 327 -11.06 -10.68 28.16
N PRO A 328 -10.15 -11.62 28.51
CA PRO A 328 -8.74 -11.34 28.77
C PRO A 328 -7.75 -12.10 27.85
N ASP A 329 -6.44 -11.81 28.02
CA ASP A 329 -5.21 -12.48 27.51
C ASP A 329 -4.32 -11.77 26.48
N LEU A 330 -4.60 -10.50 26.15
CA LEU A 330 -3.64 -9.58 25.49
C LEU A 330 -2.48 -8.98 26.36
N PRO A 331 -2.51 -8.93 27.72
CA PRO A 331 -1.65 -8.01 28.49
C PRO A 331 -0.13 -8.19 28.37
N HIS A 332 0.35 -9.44 28.32
CA HIS A 332 1.79 -9.73 28.43
C HIS A 332 2.59 -9.40 27.17
N GLN A 333 1.95 -9.42 25.99
CA GLN A 333 2.61 -9.17 24.70
C GLN A 333 2.75 -7.68 24.38
N VAL A 334 1.86 -6.85 24.96
CA VAL A 334 1.85 -5.39 24.77
C VAL A 334 3.08 -4.76 25.42
N LEU A 335 3.44 -5.18 26.64
CA LEU A 335 4.58 -4.61 27.37
C LEU A 335 5.95 -4.96 26.75
N LEU A 336 6.09 -6.15 26.16
CA LEU A 336 7.33 -6.56 25.48
C LEU A 336 7.55 -5.83 24.14
N THR A 337 6.45 -5.48 23.46
CA THR A 337 6.48 -4.76 22.17
C THR A 337 6.78 -3.28 22.35
N LEU A 338 6.24 -2.67 23.41
CA LEU A 338 6.39 -1.22 23.65
C LEU A 338 7.77 -0.83 24.19
N LYS A 339 8.54 -1.78 24.75
CA LYS A 339 9.79 -1.52 25.48
C LYS A 339 9.71 -0.23 26.32
N PRO A 340 8.73 -0.11 27.25
CA PRO A 340 8.50 1.11 28.01
C PRO A 340 9.63 1.45 28.98
N TRP A 341 10.70 0.64 29.04
CA TRP A 341 11.85 0.83 29.90
C TRP A 341 13.06 1.41 29.15
N LYS A 342 13.71 2.39 29.78
CA LYS A 342 15.03 2.91 29.41
C LYS A 342 16.00 2.59 30.52
N CYS A 343 17.18 2.11 30.16
CA CYS A 343 18.26 1.84 31.10
C CYS A 343 19.42 2.78 30.79
N THR A 344 19.93 3.44 31.84
CA THR A 344 21.17 4.22 31.84
C THR A 344 22.19 3.51 32.71
N ASP A 345 23.43 3.97 32.75
CA ASP A 345 24.48 3.34 33.57
C ASP A 345 24.15 3.34 35.07
N GLU A 346 23.25 4.23 35.54
CA GLU A 346 22.92 4.38 36.96
C GLU A 346 21.44 4.12 37.27
N THR A 347 20.53 4.31 36.32
CA THR A 347 19.08 4.27 36.58
C THR A 347 18.29 3.53 35.52
N MET A 348 17.21 2.87 35.96
CA MET A 348 16.16 2.32 35.12
C MET A 348 14.91 3.20 35.22
N GLU A 349 14.36 3.58 34.08
CA GLU A 349 13.15 4.38 33.95
C GLU A 349 12.11 3.58 33.17
N ILE A 350 10.88 3.50 33.68
CA ILE A 350 9.76 2.80 33.07
C ILE A 350 8.61 3.79 32.93
N VAL A 351 8.13 3.99 31.70
CA VAL A 351 7.01 4.87 31.40
C VAL A 351 5.94 4.09 30.66
N ILE A 352 4.83 3.81 31.33
CA ILE A 352 3.71 3.04 30.77
C ILE A 352 2.51 3.98 30.60
N ILE A 353 2.07 4.18 29.37
CA ILE A 353 0.88 4.97 29.07
C ILE A 353 -0.35 4.19 29.53
N ARG A 354 -1.28 4.86 30.22
CA ARG A 354 -2.49 4.22 30.75
C ARG A 354 -3.36 3.59 29.66
N SER A 355 -3.38 4.16 28.46
CA SER A 355 -4.14 3.62 27.33
C SER A 355 -3.63 2.23 26.88
N TYR A 356 -2.36 1.92 27.10
CA TYR A 356 -1.82 0.57 26.80
C TYR A 356 -2.27 -0.48 27.82
N LEU A 357 -2.72 -0.03 28.99
CA LEU A 357 -3.29 -0.87 30.04
C LEU A 357 -4.82 -0.85 30.00
N GLU A 358 -5.47 -0.10 29.11
CA GLU A 358 -6.92 -0.13 28.93
C GLU A 358 -7.49 -1.55 28.71
N PRO A 359 -6.78 -2.49 28.05
CA PRO A 359 -7.23 -3.87 27.98
C PRO A 359 -7.22 -4.62 29.32
N ILE A 360 -6.55 -4.09 30.34
CA ILE A 360 -6.42 -4.63 31.69
C ILE A 360 -7.31 -3.78 32.62
N LYS A 361 -8.47 -4.28 33.00
CA LYS A 361 -9.35 -3.56 33.93
C LYS A 361 -8.68 -3.36 35.28
N ASP A 362 -8.85 -2.16 35.84
CA ASP A 362 -8.57 -1.83 37.24
C ASP A 362 -7.11 -1.93 37.70
N VAL A 363 -6.13 -1.64 36.83
CA VAL A 363 -4.73 -1.46 37.27
C VAL A 363 -4.62 -0.22 38.17
N VAL A 364 -4.54 -0.43 39.47
CA VAL A 364 -4.51 0.65 40.48
C VAL A 364 -3.10 1.19 40.63
N ASN A 365 -2.13 0.28 40.66
CA ASN A 365 -0.71 0.57 40.82
C ASN A 365 0.16 -0.32 39.92
N ILE A 366 1.38 0.14 39.68
CA ILE A 366 2.43 -0.63 39.02
C ILE A 366 3.64 -0.57 39.94
N THR A 367 4.23 -1.71 40.24
CA THR A 367 5.44 -1.82 41.05
C THR A 367 6.50 -2.63 40.33
N LEU A 368 7.75 -2.49 40.78
CA LEU A 368 8.80 -3.46 40.45
C LEU A 368 8.71 -4.70 41.36
N ARG A 369 9.70 -5.58 41.26
CA ARG A 369 9.86 -6.75 42.12
C ARG A 369 9.84 -6.37 43.61
N ASP A 370 10.42 -5.23 43.97
CA ASP A 370 10.24 -4.60 45.27
C ASP A 370 8.95 -3.76 45.28
N ILE A 371 7.98 -4.16 46.11
CA ILE A 371 6.66 -3.52 46.20
C ILE A 371 6.72 -2.09 46.74
N SER A 372 7.79 -1.71 47.44
CA SER A 372 7.99 -0.33 47.90
C SER A 372 8.32 0.62 46.74
N CYS A 373 8.79 0.07 45.62
CA CYS A 373 9.08 0.81 44.40
C CYS A 373 7.84 0.86 43.50
N GLN A 374 6.95 1.79 43.85
CA GLN A 374 5.71 2.03 43.15
C GLN A 374 5.85 3.17 42.14
N ALA A 375 5.22 2.99 40.97
CA ALA A 375 5.17 4.02 39.94
C ALA A 375 4.33 5.22 40.39
N GLU A 376 4.82 6.42 40.10
CA GLU A 376 4.05 7.64 40.23
C GLU A 376 2.92 7.64 39.20
N LYS A 377 1.72 8.00 39.68
CA LYS A 377 0.47 7.87 38.94
C LYS A 377 0.00 9.26 38.48
N ASN A 378 0.24 9.60 37.21
CA ASN A 378 -0.24 10.83 36.58
C ASN A 378 -1.43 10.57 35.64
N ALA A 379 -2.24 11.58 35.30
CA ALA A 379 -3.49 11.44 34.54
C ALA A 379 -3.41 10.54 33.29
N THR A 380 -2.26 10.51 32.60
CA THR A 380 -2.05 9.79 31.33
C THR A 380 -1.01 8.66 31.42
N HIS A 381 -0.19 8.59 32.46
CA HIS A 381 0.95 7.66 32.54
C HIS A 381 1.20 7.12 33.96
N PHE A 382 1.80 5.93 34.02
CA PHE A 382 2.56 5.44 35.16
C PHE A 382 4.03 5.61 34.87
N MET A 383 4.76 6.22 35.80
CA MET A 383 6.18 6.49 35.65
C MET A 383 6.94 5.98 36.87
N LEU A 384 7.97 5.19 36.63
CA LEU A 384 8.80 4.64 37.68
C LEU A 384 10.25 4.89 37.32
N ARG A 385 10.99 5.54 38.21
CA ARG A 385 12.43 5.75 38.07
C ARG A 385 13.13 5.19 39.30
N SER A 386 14.10 4.32 39.09
CA SER A 386 14.83 3.66 40.18
C SER A 386 16.32 3.52 39.85
N PRO A 387 17.23 3.72 40.83
CA PRO A 387 18.63 3.33 40.68
C PRO A 387 18.78 1.82 40.47
N LEU A 388 19.77 1.41 39.67
CA LEU A 388 20.03 -0.01 39.40
C LEU A 388 20.44 -0.82 40.64
N SER A 389 20.91 -0.17 41.70
CA SER A 389 21.24 -0.79 42.99
C SER A 389 20.01 -1.06 43.89
N HIS A 390 18.82 -0.61 43.49
CA HIS A 390 17.59 -0.67 44.28
C HIS A 390 16.46 -1.40 43.54
N CYS A 391 15.32 -1.55 44.23
CA CYS A 391 14.07 -2.11 43.72
C CYS A 391 14.14 -3.55 43.17
N GLY A 392 15.06 -4.36 43.71
CA GLY A 392 15.20 -5.78 43.35
C GLY A 392 15.74 -6.02 41.95
N THR A 393 16.38 -5.02 41.34
CA THR A 393 17.04 -5.13 40.03
C THR A 393 18.28 -6.01 40.13
N SER A 394 18.37 -7.07 39.32
CA SER A 394 19.56 -7.90 39.23
C SER A 394 20.42 -7.49 38.05
N LEU A 395 21.70 -7.23 38.30
CA LEU A 395 22.69 -6.97 37.27
C LEU A 395 23.31 -8.29 36.81
N GLU A 396 23.05 -8.66 35.56
CA GLU A 396 23.62 -9.84 34.92
C GLU A 396 24.92 -9.49 34.19
N GLY A 397 25.84 -10.45 34.09
CA GLY A 397 27.12 -10.25 33.40
C GLY A 397 26.90 -9.88 31.91
N ARG A 398 27.66 -8.87 31.44
CA ARG A 398 27.54 -8.16 30.13
C ARG A 398 26.66 -6.89 30.13
N GLY A 399 26.42 -6.28 31.29
CA GLY A 399 25.76 -4.96 31.35
C GLY A 399 24.24 -5.02 31.16
N TYR A 400 23.63 -6.16 31.47
CA TYR A 400 22.19 -6.32 31.44
C TYR A 400 21.61 -6.12 32.83
N ALA A 401 20.58 -5.29 32.94
CA ALA A 401 19.78 -5.14 34.14
C ALA A 401 18.43 -5.86 33.94
N ASN A 402 18.05 -6.68 34.90
CA ASN A 402 16.83 -7.47 34.85
C ASN A 402 15.95 -7.16 36.07
N ASN A 403 14.66 -6.95 35.84
CA ASN A 403 13.65 -6.71 36.86
C ASN A 403 12.27 -7.12 36.35
N GLU A 404 11.34 -7.35 37.27
CA GLU A 404 9.97 -7.78 36.98
C GLU A 404 9.00 -6.62 37.25
N VAL A 405 8.15 -6.31 36.27
CA VAL A 405 7.08 -5.33 36.41
C VAL A 405 5.79 -6.03 36.81
N ARG A 406 5.16 -5.58 37.89
CA ARG A 406 3.92 -6.14 38.41
C ARG A 406 2.83 -5.06 38.44
N GLY A 407 1.67 -5.37 37.88
CA GLY A 407 0.47 -4.54 38.00
C GLY A 407 -0.41 -5.06 39.13
N GLY A 408 -0.76 -4.20 40.09
CA GLY A 408 -1.78 -4.53 41.08
C GLY A 408 -3.16 -4.13 40.58
N LEU A 409 -4.09 -5.08 40.66
CA LEU A 409 -5.49 -4.91 40.30
C LEU A 409 -6.30 -4.52 41.54
N ALA A 410 -7.40 -3.76 41.36
CA ALA A 410 -8.30 -3.36 42.45
C ALA A 410 -9.06 -4.53 43.06
#